data_AF-A0A1H3IVN1-F1
#
_entry.id   AF-A0A1H3IVN1-F1
#
_cell.length_a   1.000
_cell.length_b   1.000
_cell.length_c   1.000
_cell.angle_alpha   90.00
_cell.angle_beta   90.00
_cell.angle_gamma   90.00
#
_symmetry.space_group_name_H-M   'P 1'
#
loop_
_entity.id
_entity.type
_entity.pdbx_description
1 polymer ?
#
loop_
_entity_poly.entity_id
_entity_poly.type
_entity_poly.pdbx_seq_one_letter_code
_entity_poly.pdbx_strand_id
1 'polypeptide(L)'
;MSNKSYEKGRWSVHESRGPGGALGYIVDGVGEEKRPGEGAFQIRDGALFDPTGKRLGYLAALESSWAVNLGDHMIGHVLRRVPD
;
A
#
# COMPACT_ATOMS: atom_id res chain seq x y z
N MET A 1 11.87 17.75 -2.27
CA MET A 1 11.77 16.41 -1.64
C MET A 1 10.30 16.12 -1.45
N SER A 2 9.72 15.17 -2.19
CA SER A 2 8.32 14.81 -2.01
C SER A 2 8.17 14.17 -0.64
N ASN A 3 7.48 14.83 0.28
CA ASN A 3 7.25 14.35 1.65
C ASN A 3 6.14 13.29 1.62
N LYS A 4 6.40 12.15 0.97
CA LYS A 4 5.39 11.12 0.75
C LYS A 4 5.20 10.34 2.04
N SER A 5 4.09 10.59 2.72
CA SER A 5 3.82 10.08 4.06
C SER A 5 3.83 8.56 4.18
N TYR A 6 3.70 7.80 3.08
CA TYR A 6 3.82 6.33 3.09
C TYR A 6 5.25 5.84 3.41
N GLU A 7 6.26 6.71 3.30
CA GLU A 7 7.65 6.40 3.64
C GLU A 7 7.88 6.39 5.16
N LYS A 8 6.86 6.76 5.96
CA LYS A 8 6.93 6.83 7.43
C LYS A 8 5.65 6.32 8.10
N GLY A 9 5.80 5.60 9.20
CA GLY A 9 4.73 5.01 10.00
C GLY A 9 4.18 3.72 9.39
N ARG A 10 3.09 3.22 9.99
CA ARG A 10 2.45 1.97 9.60
C ARG A 10 1.24 2.19 8.72
N TRP A 11 1.15 1.39 7.66
CA TRP A 11 0.09 1.44 6.66
C TRP A 11 -0.47 0.05 6.41
N SER A 12 -1.79 -0.11 6.40
CA SER A 12 -2.46 -1.35 6.02
C SER A 12 -2.83 -1.33 4.54
N VAL A 13 -2.57 -2.42 3.81
CA VAL A 13 -2.91 -2.60 2.40
C VAL A 13 -4.28 -3.27 2.29
N HIS A 14 -5.20 -2.70 1.52
CA HIS A 14 -6.54 -3.24 1.29
C HIS A 14 -6.79 -3.43 -0.21
N GLU A 15 -7.60 -4.43 -0.58
CA GLU A 15 -7.98 -4.72 -1.98
C GLU A 15 -8.87 -3.63 -2.59
N SER A 16 -9.60 -2.87 -1.76
CA SER A 16 -10.50 -1.80 -2.20
C SER A 16 -10.74 -0.75 -1.10
N ARG A 17 -11.57 0.25 -1.41
CA ARG A 17 -12.05 1.25 -0.43
C ARG A 17 -13.06 0.69 0.59
N GLY A 18 -13.58 -0.52 0.39
CA GLY A 18 -14.59 -1.12 1.28
C GLY A 18 -14.06 -1.56 2.65
N PRO A 19 -14.91 -2.11 3.54
CA PRO A 19 -14.56 -2.50 4.91
C PRO A 19 -13.71 -3.78 5.00
N GLY A 20 -13.17 -4.28 3.88
CA GLY A 20 -12.37 -5.51 3.85
C GLY A 20 -11.13 -5.44 4.74
N GLY A 21 -10.70 -6.60 5.23
CA GLY A 21 -9.52 -6.73 6.08
C GLY A 21 -8.22 -6.36 5.35
N ALA A 22 -7.18 -6.05 6.14
CA ALA A 22 -5.86 -5.79 5.60
C ALA A 22 -5.25 -7.07 4.98
N LEU A 23 -4.75 -6.95 3.75
CA LEU A 23 -4.01 -7.99 3.05
C LEU A 23 -2.56 -8.07 3.53
N GLY A 24 -1.98 -6.93 3.93
CA GLY A 24 -0.62 -6.84 4.45
C GLY A 24 -0.35 -5.46 5.04
N TYR A 25 0.89 -5.24 5.48
CA TYR A 25 1.30 -3.98 6.09
C TYR A 25 2.58 -3.46 5.44
N ILE A 26 2.75 -2.14 5.52
CA ILE A 26 3.95 -1.42 5.15
C ILE A 26 4.34 -0.55 6.35
N VAL A 27 5.58 -0.69 6.81
CA VAL A 27 6.17 0.05 7.93
C VAL A 27 7.36 0.83 7.40
N ASP A 28 7.30 2.16 7.52
CA ASP A 28 8.37 3.06 7.06
C ASP A 28 8.80 2.78 5.60
N GLY A 29 7.82 2.56 4.72
CA GLY A 29 8.02 2.25 3.30
C GLY A 29 8.43 0.80 2.99
N VAL A 30 8.65 -0.04 4.00
CA VAL A 30 9.05 -1.45 3.84
C VAL A 30 7.87 -2.38 4.13
N GLY A 31 7.67 -3.40 3.30
CA GLY A 31 6.65 -4.40 3.56
C GLY A 31 6.92 -5.28 4.76
N GLU A 32 5.86 -5.64 5.47
CA GLU A 32 5.87 -6.65 6.53
C GLU A 32 5.14 -7.90 6.03
N GLU A 33 5.77 -9.07 6.19
CA GLU A 33 5.11 -10.34 5.92
C GLU A 33 3.99 -10.56 6.95
N LYS A 34 2.79 -10.87 6.46
CA LYS A 34 1.67 -11.21 7.36
C LYS A 34 1.82 -12.63 7.92
N ARG A 35 2.44 -13.52 7.15
CA ARG A 35 2.73 -14.92 7.52
C ARG A 35 4.07 -15.33 6.94
N PRO A 36 4.87 -16.15 7.66
CA PRO A 36 6.17 -16.59 7.17
C PRO A 36 6.07 -17.28 5.81
N GLY A 37 6.83 -16.77 4.84
CA GLY A 37 6.97 -17.38 3.51
C GLY A 37 5.90 -16.98 2.49
N GLU A 38 4.90 -16.16 2.86
CA GLU A 38 3.98 -15.56 1.88
C GLU A 38 4.59 -14.34 1.17
N GLY A 39 5.74 -13.84 1.65
CA GLY A 39 6.35 -12.60 1.17
C GLY A 39 5.61 -11.36 1.67
N ALA A 40 6.11 -10.19 1.28
CA ALA A 40 5.56 -8.90 1.70
C ALA A 40 5.24 -8.02 0.49
N PHE A 41 4.24 -7.14 0.64
CA PHE A 41 4.04 -6.04 -0.28
C PHE A 41 5.27 -5.13 -0.31
N GLN A 42 5.53 -4.42 -1.40
CA GLN A 42 6.70 -3.53 -1.48
C GLN A 42 6.32 -2.20 -2.12
N ILE A 43 6.94 -1.10 -1.68
CA ILE A 43 6.89 0.18 -2.39
C ILE A 43 8.21 0.38 -3.10
N ARG A 44 8.18 0.59 -4.42
CA ARG A 44 9.36 0.92 -5.23
C ARG A 44 8.98 2.03 -6.21
N ASP A 45 9.75 3.11 -6.23
CA ASP A 45 9.52 4.28 -7.11
C ASP A 45 8.07 4.83 -7.04
N GLY A 46 7.46 4.76 -5.85
CA GLY A 46 6.07 5.19 -5.62
C GLY A 46 5.00 4.28 -6.21
N ALA A 47 5.34 3.05 -6.62
CA ALA A 47 4.40 2.01 -6.99
C ALA A 47 4.31 0.91 -5.92
N LEU A 48 3.11 0.35 -5.76
CA LEU A 48 2.88 -0.82 -4.90
C LEU A 48 3.12 -2.11 -5.71
N PHE A 49 3.79 -3.07 -5.09
CA PHE A 49 4.01 -4.42 -5.60
C PHE A 49 3.45 -5.43 -4.61
N ASP A 50 2.87 -6.50 -5.12
CA ASP A 50 2.43 -7.63 -4.29
C ASP A 50 3.62 -8.53 -3.89
N PRO A 51 3.42 -9.51 -2.98
CA PRO A 51 4.47 -10.43 -2.57
C PRO A 51 5.09 -11.27 -3.70
N THR A 52 4.39 -11.44 -4.82
CA THR A 52 4.91 -12.15 -6.00
C THR A 52 5.79 -11.27 -6.89
N GLY A 53 5.90 -9.98 -6.57
CA GLY A 53 6.64 -8.99 -7.35
C GLY A 53 5.83 -8.37 -8.49
N LYS A 54 4.52 -8.63 -8.58
CA LYS A 54 3.64 -8.00 -9.58
C LYS A 54 3.35 -6.56 -9.16
N ARG A 55 3.52 -5.61 -10.09
CA ARG A 55 3.15 -4.21 -9.87
C ARG A 55 1.63 -4.06 -9.85
N LEU A 56 1.10 -3.52 -8.76
CA LEU A 56 -0.31 -3.24 -8.57
C LEU A 56 -0.72 -1.82 -8.99
N GLY A 57 0.23 -0.90 -9.16
CA GLY A 57 -0.03 0.46 -9.66
C GLY A 57 0.72 1.55 -8.89
N TYR A 58 0.57 2.80 -9.32
CA TYR A 58 1.21 3.95 -8.66
C TYR A 58 0.37 4.46 -7.50
N LEU A 59 1.05 4.90 -6.44
CA LEU A 59 0.43 5.53 -5.28
C LEU A 59 0.06 6.98 -5.61
N ALA A 60 -1.24 7.27 -5.52
CA ALA A 60 -1.81 8.60 -5.58
C ALA A 60 -2.28 9.01 -4.18
N ALA A 61 -1.91 10.23 -3.76
CA ALA A 61 -2.33 10.76 -2.48
C ALA A 61 -3.85 10.99 -2.45
N LEU A 62 -4.48 10.60 -1.35
CA LEU A 62 -5.80 11.05 -0.92
C LEU A 62 -5.63 11.78 0.42
N GLU A 63 -6.66 12.49 0.89
CA GLU A 63 -6.59 13.34 2.10
C GLU A 63 -5.85 12.67 3.27
N SER A 64 -6.24 11.44 3.62
CA SER A 64 -5.69 10.68 4.75
C SER A 64 -5.23 9.26 4.37
N SER A 65 -5.16 8.95 3.08
CA SER A 65 -4.82 7.61 2.57
C SER A 65 -4.06 7.70 1.25
N TRP A 66 -3.57 6.57 0.74
CA TRP A 66 -3.02 6.49 -0.61
C TRP A 66 -3.80 5.46 -1.42
N ALA A 67 -4.27 5.84 -2.60
CA ALA A 67 -4.88 4.91 -3.54
C ALA A 67 -3.82 4.38 -4.51
N VAL A 68 -3.88 3.09 -4.81
CA VAL A 68 -3.14 2.49 -5.91
C VAL A 68 -3.99 2.66 -7.16
N ASN A 69 -3.54 3.58 -8.01
CA ASN A 69 -4.21 3.92 -9.26
C ASN A 69 -3.87 2.85 -10.32
N LEU A 70 -4.91 2.16 -10.82
CA LEU A 70 -4.81 1.17 -11.90
C LEU A 70 -5.18 1.77 -13.27
N GLY A 71 -5.58 3.05 -13.34
CA GLY A 71 -6.12 3.76 -14.51
C GLY A 71 -7.28 4.68 -14.13
N ASP A 72 -7.77 5.51 -15.07
CA ASP A 72 -8.63 6.68 -14.82
C ASP A 72 -9.88 6.46 -13.95
N HIS A 73 -10.41 5.23 -13.87
CA HIS A 73 -11.64 4.91 -13.14
C HIS A 73 -11.54 3.65 -12.27
N MET A 74 -10.34 3.08 -12.08
CA MET A 74 -10.14 1.88 -11.28
C MET A 74 -9.21 2.15 -10.10
N ILE A 75 -9.80 2.20 -8.91
CA ILE A 75 -9.05 2.11 -7.66
C ILE A 75 -8.95 0.64 -7.33
N GLY A 76 -7.75 0.08 -7.43
CA GLY A 76 -7.47 -1.24 -6.90
C GLY A 76 -7.28 -1.11 -5.41
N HIS A 77 -6.01 -1.05 -5.01
CA HIS A 77 -5.63 -1.13 -3.61
C HIS A 77 -5.66 0.23 -2.91
N VAL A 78 -5.77 0.22 -1.59
CA VAL A 78 -5.69 1.43 -0.75
C VAL A 78 -4.77 1.17 0.44
N LEU A 79 -3.88 2.12 0.71
CA LEU A 79 -3.09 2.17 1.93
C LEU A 79 -3.79 3.08 2.94
N ARG A 80 -4.07 2.56 4.14
CA ARG A 80 -4.66 3.32 5.24
C ARG A 80 -3.67 3.46 6.37
N ARG A 81 -3.58 4.65 6.96
CA ARG A 81 -2.71 4.88 8.12
C ARG A 81 -3.21 4.03 9.29
N VAL A 82 -2.31 3.29 9.92
CA VAL A 82 -2.55 2.63 11.19
C VAL A 82 -2.05 3.58 12.28
N PRO A 83 -2.90 4.03 13.22
CA PRO A 83 -2.46 4.80 14.38
C PRO A 83 -1.52 3.96 15.24
N ASP A 84 -0.52 4.61 15.84
CA ASP A 84 0.38 3.99 16.82
C ASP A 84 -0.35 3.65 18.14
#